data_AF-A0A355UGC5-F1
#
_entry.id   AF-A0A355UGC5-F1
#
_cell.length_a   1.000
_cell.length_b   1.000
_cell.length_c   1.000
_cell.angle_alpha   90.00
_cell.angle_beta   90.00
_cell.angle_gamma   90.00
#
_symmetry.space_group_name_H-M   'P 1'
#
loop_
_entity.id
_entity.type
_entity.pdbx_description
1 polymer ?
#
loop_
_entity_poly.entity_id
_entity_poly.type
_entity_poly.pdbx_seq_one_letter_code
_entity_poly.pdbx_strand_id
1 'polypeptide(L)' 'VDDIVDTGNTLCKAAEVIKTKGAKSVRAMITHPVLSGNAVEKIENSQMEELIVTDTIPLKQISSKIRALSVAPIFAEA' A
#
# COMPACT_ATOMS: atom_id res chain seq x y z
N VAL A 1 -7.22 -5.72 0.61
CA VAL A 1 -6.13 -6.66 0.34
C VAL A 1 -6.13 -6.87 -1.16
N ASP A 2 -4.97 -6.82 -1.79
CA ASP A 2 -4.83 -7.02 -3.24
C ASP A 2 -3.45 -7.65 -3.53
N ASP A 3 -3.26 -8.12 -4.76
CA ASP A 3 -1.97 -8.64 -5.21
C ASP A 3 -1.02 -7.50 -5.64
N ILE A 4 -1.54 -6.48 -6.33
CA ILE A 4 -0.74 -5.43 -6.95
C ILE A 4 -1.30 -4.03 -6.70
N VAL A 5 -0.42 -3.04 -6.57
CA VAL A 5 -0.79 -1.63 -6.60
C VAL A 5 0.05 -0.89 -7.63
N ASP A 6 -0.62 -0.29 -8.61
CA ASP A 6 0.01 0.52 -9.65
C ASP A 6 -0.17 2.02 -9.37
N THR A 7 -1.29 2.62 -9.80
CA THR A 7 -1.51 4.08 -9.67
C THR A 7 -2.03 4.55 -8.29
N GLY A 8 -2.36 3.63 -7.38
CA GLY A 8 -2.91 3.91 -6.05
C GLY A 8 -4.36 4.44 -6.01
N ASN A 9 -4.96 4.79 -7.16
CA ASN A 9 -6.28 5.43 -7.23
C ASN A 9 -7.40 4.58 -6.60
N THR A 10 -7.43 3.28 -6.92
CA THR A 10 -8.46 2.36 -6.41
C THR A 10 -8.40 2.26 -4.90
N LEU A 11 -7.19 2.10 -4.33
CA LEU A 11 -7.01 2.00 -2.89
C LEU A 11 -7.38 3.30 -2.17
N CYS A 12 -7.00 4.47 -2.70
CA CYS A 12 -7.33 5.75 -2.09
C CYS A 12 -8.84 6.00 -2.04
N LYS A 13 -9.54 5.74 -3.16
CA LYS A 13 -11.00 5.85 -3.24
C LYS A 13 -11.69 4.86 -2.30
N ALA A 14 -11.20 3.62 -2.25
CA ALA A 14 -11.73 2.62 -1.33
C ALA A 14 -11.55 3.06 0.13
N ALA A 15 -10.38 3.59 0.49
CA ALA A 15 -10.12 4.10 1.83
C ALA A 15 -11.06 5.24 2.21
N GLU A 16 -11.30 6.19 1.30
CA GLU A 16 -12.27 7.27 1.50
C GLU A 16 -13.70 6.74 1.74
N VAL A 17 -14.18 5.83 0.88
CA VAL A 17 -15.53 5.25 1.03
C VAL A 17 -15.66 4.47 2.34
N ILE A 18 -14.63 3.71 2.73
CA ILE A 18 -14.67 2.93 3.97
C ILE A 18 -14.65 3.86 5.19
N LYS A 19 -13.86 4.94 5.17
CA LYS A 19 -13.82 5.94 6.25
C LYS A 19 -15.12 6.72 6.38
N THR A 20 -15.73 7.13 5.27
CA THR A 20 -17.04 7.81 5.30
C THR A 20 -18.17 6.92 5.82
N LYS A 21 -18.06 5.60 5.66
CA LYS A 21 -18.98 4.61 6.26
C LYS A 21 -18.73 4.34 7.76
N GLY A 22 -17.87 5.12 8.41
CA GLY A 22 -17.67 5.05 9.86
C GLY A 22 -16.53 4.14 10.33
N ALA A 23 -15.65 3.69 9.42
CA ALA A 23 -14.48 2.93 9.84
C ALA A 23 -13.52 3.79 10.69
N LYS A 24 -13.03 3.22 11.79
CA LYS A 24 -12.05 3.88 12.67
C LYS A 24 -10.71 4.09 11.96
N SER A 25 -10.27 3.11 11.19
CA SER A 25 -9.01 3.13 10.43
C SER A 25 -9.13 2.27 9.17
N VAL A 26 -8.32 2.56 8.15
CA VAL A 26 -8.19 1.73 6.94
C VAL A 26 -6.74 1.43 6.68
N ARG A 27 -6.42 0.17 6.41
CA ARG A 27 -5.09 -0.26 5.95
C ARG A 27 -5.23 -1.10 4.70
N ALA A 28 -4.23 -1.06 3.83
CA ALA A 28 -4.12 -1.95 2.69
C ALA A 28 -2.92 -2.88 2.86
N MET A 29 -3.07 -4.12 2.41
CA MET A 29 -2.00 -5.12 2.34
C MET A 29 -1.89 -5.54 0.88
N ILE A 30 -0.70 -5.37 0.30
CA ILE A 30 -0.45 -5.58 -1.13
C ILE A 30 0.85 -6.37 -1.32
N THR A 31 0.85 -7.36 -2.21
CA THR A 31 2.08 -8.11 -2.49
C THR A 31 3.07 -7.25 -3.28
N HIS A 32 2.68 -6.74 -4.46
CA HIS A 32 3.58 -6.11 -5.42
C HIS A 32 3.39 -4.58 -5.49
N PRO A 33 4.33 -3.77 -4.96
CA PRO A 33 4.23 -2.31 -4.97
C PRO A 33 4.80 -1.69 -6.26
N VAL A 34 4.06 -1.74 -7.36
CA VAL A 34 4.48 -1.05 -8.62
C VAL A 34 4.55 0.46 -8.42
N LEU A 35 3.55 1.04 -7.73
CA LEU A 35 3.52 2.44 -7.29
C LEU A 35 3.94 3.45 -8.38
N SER A 36 3.31 3.38 -9.55
CA SER A 36 3.66 4.23 -10.69
C SER A 36 3.14 5.67 -10.56
N GLY A 37 3.77 6.57 -11.32
CA GLY A 37 3.42 7.98 -11.35
C GLY A 37 3.50 8.61 -9.96
N ASN A 38 2.41 9.26 -9.54
CA ASN A 38 2.27 9.90 -8.23
C ASN A 38 1.55 9.02 -7.20
N ALA A 39 1.61 7.69 -7.31
CA ALA A 39 0.95 6.77 -6.39
C ALA A 39 1.34 7.01 -4.92
N VAL A 40 2.64 7.21 -4.65
CA VAL A 40 3.16 7.45 -3.30
C VAL A 40 2.56 8.72 -2.68
N GLU A 41 2.53 9.82 -3.44
CA GLU A 41 1.91 11.08 -3.01
C GLU A 41 0.40 10.92 -2.75
N LYS A 42 -0.31 10.17 -3.59
CA LYS A 42 -1.74 9.89 -3.38
C LYS A 42 -1.97 9.11 -2.10
N ILE A 43 -1.16 8.09 -1.83
CA ILE A 43 -1.26 7.28 -0.62
C ILE A 43 -1.00 8.14 0.62
N GLU A 44 0.04 8.98 0.59
CA GLU A 44 0.38 9.91 1.67
C GLU A 44 -0.81 10.83 2.00
N ASN A 45 -1.46 11.38 0.97
CA ASN A 45 -2.61 12.28 1.11
C ASN A 45 -3.97 11.56 1.29
N SER A 46 -4.00 10.23 1.26
CA SER A 46 -5.24 9.46 1.36
C SER A 46 -5.76 9.34 2.79
N GLN A 47 -7.00 8.87 2.91
CA GLN A 47 -7.64 8.52 4.18
C GLN A 47 -7.14 7.18 4.78
N MET A 48 -6.16 6.54 4.14
CA MET A 48 -5.53 5.32 4.63
C MET A 48 -4.55 5.64 5.76
N GLU A 49 -4.53 4.79 6.78
CA GLU A 49 -3.58 4.85 7.89
C GLU A 49 -2.21 4.29 7.47
N GLU A 50 -2.22 3.15 6.78
CA GLU A 50 -1.01 2.42 6.43
C GLU A 50 -1.24 1.55 5.19
N LEU A 51 -0.28 1.59 4.26
CA LEU A 51 -0.11 0.64 3.17
C LEU A 51 1.06 -0.29 3.52
N ILE A 52 0.74 -1.55 3.76
CA ILE A 52 1.71 -2.61 3.98
C ILE A 52 1.96 -3.31 2.65
N VAL A 53 3.23 -3.35 2.24
CA VAL A 53 3.68 -3.98 1.00
C VAL A 53 4.77 -5.01 1.28
N THR A 54 5.11 -5.82 0.29
CA THR A 54 6.35 -6.62 0.35
C THR A 54 7.50 -5.95 -0.39
N ASP A 55 8.73 -6.39 -0.13
CA ASP A 55 9.93 -5.99 -0.88
C ASP A 55 10.12 -6.76 -2.22
N THR A 56 9.06 -7.41 -2.75
CA THR A 56 9.09 -8.03 -4.10
C THR A 56 9.43 -7.03 -5.21
N ILE A 57 9.12 -5.75 -5.01
CA ILE A 57 9.59 -4.63 -5.82
C ILE A 57 10.23 -3.60 -4.88
N PRO A 58 11.49 -3.19 -5.08
CA PRO A 58 12.15 -2.20 -4.22
C PRO A 58 11.44 -0.85 -4.22
N LEU A 59 11.16 -0.31 -3.03
CA LEU A 59 10.60 1.03 -2.87
C LEU A 59 11.64 2.10 -3.26
N LYS A 60 11.22 3.05 -4.10
CA LYS A 60 12.07 4.15 -4.58
C LYS A 60 11.88 5.45 -3.80
N GLN A 61 10.76 5.59 -3.10
CA GLN A 61 10.37 6.81 -2.39
C GLN A 61 10.00 6.46 -0.95
N ILE A 62 10.33 7.37 -0.04
CA ILE A 62 10.00 7.25 1.37
C ILE A 62 8.61 7.87 1.58
N SER A 63 7.75 7.18 2.32
CA SER A 63 6.43 7.64 2.74
C SER A 63 6.21 7.24 4.19
N SER A 64 5.51 8.08 4.96
CA SER A 64 5.20 7.77 6.36
C SER A 64 4.14 6.68 6.50
N LYS A 65 3.34 6.48 5.46
CA LYS A 65 2.25 5.50 5.40
C LYS A 65 2.63 4.18 4.74
N ILE A 66 3.75 4.10 4.02
CA ILE A 66 4.13 2.89 3.29
C ILE A 66 5.21 2.13 4.08
N ARG A 67 4.90 0.89 4.44
CA ARG A 67 5.85 -0.02 5.10
C ARG A 67 6.05 -1.29 4.28
N ALA A 68 7.31 -1.60 3.98
CA ALA A 68 7.68 -2.85 3.32
C ALA A 68 8.01 -3.96 4.34
N LEU A 69 7.53 -5.16 4.08
CA LEU A 69 7.89 -6.40 4.77
C LEU A 69 8.76 -7.26 3.86
N SER A 70 9.77 -7.92 4.43
CA SER A 70 10.65 -8.76 3.64
C SER A 70 10.01 -10.11 3.32
N VAL A 71 10.03 -10.49 2.05
CA VAL A 71 9.68 -11.86 1.60
C VAL A 71 10.88 -12.79 1.54
N ALA A 72 12.10 -12.29 1.79
CA ALA A 72 13.32 -13.09 1.74
C ALA A 72 13.25 -14.38 2.60
N PRO A 73 12.70 -14.38 3.83
CA PRO A 73 12.58 -15.62 4.61
C PRO A 73 11.71 -16.70 3.93
N ILE A 74 10.64 -16.28 3.25
CA ILE A 74 9.74 -17.20 2.54
C ILE A 74 10.44 -17.81 1.33
N PHE A 75 11.16 -16.99 0.56
CA PHE A 75 11.94 -17.47 -0.59
C PHE A 75 13.15 -18.34 -0.20
N ALA A 76 13.71 -18.14 1.00
CA ALA A 76 14.81 -18.95 1.49
C ALA A 76 14.38 -20.36 1.95
N GLU A 77 13.10 -20.55 2.31
CA GLU A 77 12.53 -21.84 2.71
C GLU A 77 12.01 -22.67 1.53
N ALA A 78 11.62 -22.01 0.43
CA ALA A 78 11.04 -22.62 -0.76
C ALA A 78 12.03 -23.48 -1.57
#